data_AF-A0A7S2RMY5-F1
#
_entry.id   AF-A0A7S2RMY5-F1
#
_cell.length_a   1.000
_cell.length_b   1.000
_cell.length_c   1.000
_cell.angle_alpha   90.00
_cell.angle_beta   90.00
_cell.angle_gamma   90.00
#
_symmetry.space_group_name_H-M   'P 1'
#
loop_
_entity.id
_entity.type
_entity.pdbx_description
1 polymer ?
#
loop_
_entity_poly.entity_id
_entity_poly.type
_entity_poly.pdbx_seq_one_letter_code
_entity_poly.pdbx_strand_id
1 'polypeptide(L)'
;MNLLEGKGECYIQDRGVSRWDTCAAQAIIEAKGGVLVKLTDFLKDKSLNSYSYKKSVLNCDVDSAKYPPRLTKYNTRQEPINSDPQIVGKLKPYANVCGLLALDALGVAKLDMYYDICTSSANTKPPVFD
;
A
#
# COMPACT_ATOMS: atom_id res chain seq x y z
N MET A 1 -4.42 -9.18 -12.13
CA MET A 1 -4.09 -10.49 -12.76
C MET A 1 -2.86 -10.43 -13.67
N ASN A 2 -2.59 -9.31 -14.37
CA ASN A 2 -1.44 -9.16 -15.28
C ASN A 2 -0.07 -9.53 -14.70
N LEU A 3 0.22 -9.19 -13.43
CA LEU A 3 1.49 -9.55 -12.77
C LEU A 3 1.66 -11.08 -12.64
N LEU A 4 0.59 -11.79 -12.28
CA LEU A 4 0.62 -13.25 -12.07
C LEU A 4 0.71 -14.04 -13.38
N GLU A 5 0.24 -13.44 -14.47
CA GLU A 5 0.27 -13.97 -15.84
C GLU A 5 1.56 -13.64 -16.58
N GLY A 6 2.51 -12.92 -15.96
CA GLY A 6 3.75 -12.47 -16.62
C GLY A 6 3.54 -11.39 -17.68
N LYS A 7 2.39 -10.71 -17.66
CA LYS A 7 2.03 -9.61 -18.58
C LYS A 7 2.36 -8.23 -18.02
N GLY A 8 2.80 -8.16 -16.77
CA GLY A 8 3.33 -6.97 -16.13
C GLY A 8 4.41 -7.37 -15.13
N GLU A 9 5.40 -6.50 -14.94
CA GLU A 9 6.53 -6.73 -14.03
C GLU A 9 6.32 -6.06 -12.66
N CYS A 10 5.39 -5.09 -12.60
CA CYS A 10 5.12 -4.30 -11.41
C CYS A 10 3.64 -3.90 -11.34
N TYR A 11 3.11 -3.89 -10.13
CA TYR A 11 1.80 -3.33 -9.81
C TYR A 11 1.96 -2.29 -8.70
N ILE A 12 1.52 -1.07 -8.97
CA ILE A 12 1.53 0.03 -8.00
C ILE A 12 0.09 0.44 -7.78
N GLN A 13 -0.27 0.59 -6.51
CA GLN A 13 -1.55 1.12 -6.08
C GLN A 13 -1.29 2.15 -4.99
N ASP A 14 -1.60 3.42 -5.26
CA ASP A 14 -1.44 4.50 -4.29
C ASP A 14 -2.63 4.59 -3.31
N ARG A 15 -3.76 3.96 -3.62
CA ARG A 15 -4.96 3.93 -2.77
C ARG A 15 -5.00 2.74 -1.81
N GLY A 16 -5.74 2.89 -0.72
CA GLY A 16 -6.08 1.79 0.16
C GLY A 16 -6.94 0.71 -0.53
N VAL A 17 -6.48 -0.54 -0.52
CA VAL A 17 -7.21 -1.77 -0.88
C VAL A 17 -7.34 -2.74 0.31
N SER A 18 -8.47 -3.41 0.46
CA SER A 18 -8.74 -4.20 1.68
C SER A 18 -7.98 -5.53 1.69
N ARG A 19 -7.93 -6.22 2.85
CA ARG A 19 -7.23 -7.51 2.95
C ARG A 19 -7.74 -8.53 1.95
N TRP A 20 -9.06 -8.60 1.83
CA TRP A 20 -9.73 -9.58 0.98
C TRP A 20 -9.42 -9.35 -0.49
N ASP A 21 -9.06 -8.12 -0.90
CA ASP A 21 -8.64 -7.82 -2.27
C ASP A 21 -7.20 -8.28 -2.55
N THR A 22 -6.38 -8.48 -1.51
CA THR A 22 -4.93 -8.67 -1.64
C THR A 22 -4.41 -10.01 -1.14
N CYS A 23 -5.11 -10.69 -0.22
CA CYS A 23 -4.58 -11.87 0.46
C CYS A 23 -4.27 -13.04 -0.47
N ALA A 24 -5.19 -13.34 -1.41
CA ALA A 24 -4.98 -14.41 -2.37
C ALA A 24 -3.85 -14.07 -3.35
N ALA A 25 -3.84 -12.84 -3.87
CA ALA A 25 -2.82 -12.39 -4.80
C ALA A 25 -1.43 -12.40 -4.15
N GLN A 26 -1.32 -11.91 -2.91
CA GLN A 26 -0.08 -11.90 -2.14
C GLN A 26 0.50 -13.31 -1.99
N ALA A 27 -0.31 -14.27 -1.55
CA ALA A 27 0.15 -15.64 -1.35
C ALA A 27 0.72 -16.25 -2.64
N ILE A 28 0.08 -15.99 -3.78
CA ILE A 28 0.56 -16.48 -5.09
C ILE A 28 1.84 -15.76 -5.52
N ILE A 29 1.91 -14.44 -5.34
CA ILE A 29 3.09 -13.64 -5.69
C ILE A 29 4.30 -14.12 -4.87
N GLU A 30 4.14 -14.25 -3.56
CA GLU A 30 5.19 -14.70 -2.64
C GLU A 30 5.63 -16.14 -2.95
N ALA A 31 4.69 -17.04 -3.25
CA ALA A 31 5.02 -18.42 -3.66
C ALA A 31 5.83 -18.49 -4.97
N LYS A 32 5.73 -17.49 -5.84
CA LYS A 32 6.51 -17.37 -7.08
C LYS A 32 7.82 -16.58 -6.90
N GLY A 33 8.19 -16.21 -5.67
CA GLY A 33 9.40 -15.44 -5.37
C GLY A 33 9.27 -13.92 -5.60
N GLY A 34 8.05 -13.42 -5.79
CA GLY A 34 7.77 -11.99 -5.79
C GLY A 34 7.47 -11.45 -4.39
N VAL A 35 7.07 -10.18 -4.32
CA VAL A 35 6.72 -9.50 -3.06
C VAL A 35 5.49 -8.61 -3.23
N LEU A 36 4.67 -8.48 -2.18
CA LEU A 36 3.64 -7.45 -2.04
C LEU A 36 3.95 -6.64 -0.77
N VAL A 37 4.33 -5.38 -0.92
CA VAL A 37 4.87 -4.55 0.15
C VAL A 37 4.13 -3.23 0.26
N LYS A 38 4.28 -2.56 1.40
CA LYS A 38 3.75 -1.21 1.58
C LYS A 38 4.55 -0.21 0.75
N LEU A 39 3.88 0.56 -0.08
CA LEU A 39 4.49 1.62 -0.88
C LEU A 39 5.13 2.69 0.04
N THR A 40 4.54 2.96 1.20
CA THR A 40 5.04 3.92 2.19
C THR A 40 6.43 3.53 2.72
N ASP A 41 6.61 2.26 3.09
CA ASP A 41 7.90 1.74 3.57
C ASP A 41 8.91 1.75 2.42
N PHE A 42 8.47 1.28 1.25
CA PHE A 42 9.30 1.26 0.05
C PHE A 42 9.82 2.65 -0.32
N LEU A 43 8.99 3.69 -0.28
CA LEU A 43 9.39 5.09 -0.56
C LEU A 43 10.26 5.71 0.56
N LYS A 44 10.30 5.11 1.75
CA LYS A 44 11.05 5.64 2.89
C LYS A 44 12.50 5.19 2.89
N ASP A 45 12.74 3.92 2.69
CA ASP A 45 14.05 3.30 2.86
C ASP A 45 14.27 2.09 1.92
N LYS A 46 13.44 1.96 0.88
CA LYS A 46 13.46 0.82 -0.06
C LYS A 46 13.14 -0.51 0.62
N SER A 47 12.54 -0.50 1.82
CA SER A 47 12.19 -1.72 2.53
C SER A 47 11.11 -2.53 1.81
N LEU A 48 11.31 -3.85 1.80
CA LEU A 48 10.39 -4.84 1.25
C LEU A 48 9.52 -5.47 2.35
N ASN A 49 9.02 -4.65 3.27
CA ASN A 49 8.12 -5.11 4.33
C ASN A 49 6.83 -5.66 3.74
N SER A 50 6.64 -6.99 3.86
CA SER A 50 5.44 -7.67 3.38
C SER A 50 4.19 -7.05 4.00
N TYR A 51 3.18 -6.82 3.17
CA TYR A 51 1.94 -6.22 3.60
C TYR A 51 1.20 -7.15 4.57
N SER A 52 1.01 -6.66 5.79
CA SER A 52 0.17 -7.29 6.81
C SER A 52 -0.53 -6.23 7.64
N TYR A 53 -1.66 -6.59 8.24
CA TYR A 53 -2.34 -5.70 9.19
C TYR A 53 -1.66 -5.76 10.55
N LYS A 54 -1.46 -4.58 11.15
CA LYS A 54 -1.05 -4.48 12.54
C LYS A 54 -2.16 -5.00 13.44
N LYS A 55 -1.91 -6.11 14.14
CA LYS A 55 -2.82 -6.67 15.15
C LYS A 55 -3.11 -5.61 16.21
N SER A 56 -4.28 -5.00 16.11
CA SER A 56 -4.73 -3.87 16.92
C SER A 56 -6.26 -3.84 16.92
N VAL A 57 -6.86 -2.98 17.74
CA VAL A 57 -8.33 -2.88 17.86
C VAL A 57 -9.01 -2.62 16.51
N LEU A 58 -8.34 -1.89 15.61
CA LEU A 58 -8.87 -1.58 14.28
C LEU A 58 -8.29 -2.46 13.18
N ASN A 59 -7.23 -3.21 13.47
CA ASN A 59 -6.42 -3.87 12.45
C ASN A 59 -6.11 -2.88 11.30
N CYS A 60 -5.59 -1.71 11.64
CA CYS A 60 -5.17 -0.69 10.67
C CYS A 60 -3.71 -0.34 10.93
N ASP A 61 -2.98 -0.11 9.85
CA ASP A 61 -1.57 0.29 9.91
C ASP A 61 -1.43 1.69 9.32
N VAL A 62 -1.48 2.69 10.20
CA VAL A 62 -1.50 4.11 9.83
C VAL A 62 -0.15 4.73 10.16
N ASP A 63 0.70 4.98 9.15
CA ASP A 63 1.89 5.83 9.31
C ASP A 63 1.54 7.29 9.00
N SER A 64 0.87 7.94 9.96
CA SER A 64 0.42 9.33 9.81
C SER A 64 1.56 10.36 9.85
N ALA A 65 2.80 9.95 10.17
CA ALA A 65 3.91 10.88 10.37
C ALA A 65 4.52 11.33 9.03
N LYS A 66 4.63 10.43 8.05
CA LYS A 66 5.21 10.75 6.74
C LYS A 66 4.16 10.94 5.65
N TYR A 67 3.04 10.24 5.73
CA TYR A 67 1.96 10.39 4.76
C TYR A 67 0.60 10.27 5.45
N PRO A 68 -0.01 11.40 5.85
CA PRO A 68 -1.29 11.39 6.54
C PRO A 68 -2.36 10.80 5.62
N PRO A 69 -3.10 9.77 6.04
CA PRO A 69 -4.11 9.19 5.18
C PRO A 69 -5.29 10.14 5.02
N ARG A 70 -5.92 10.06 3.85
CA ARG A 70 -7.07 10.88 3.49
C ARG A 70 -8.35 10.15 3.84
N LEU A 71 -9.11 10.72 4.76
CA LEU A 71 -10.42 10.20 5.12
C LEU A 71 -11.38 10.29 3.92
N THR A 72 -11.88 9.15 3.48
CA THR A 72 -12.88 8.99 2.41
C THR A 72 -14.04 8.15 2.89
N LYS A 73 -15.18 8.21 2.19
CA LYS A 73 -16.34 7.32 2.46
C LYS A 73 -16.01 5.82 2.48
N TYR A 74 -14.89 5.43 1.86
CA TYR A 74 -14.46 4.03 1.79
C TYR A 74 -13.74 3.59 3.06
N ASN A 75 -12.94 4.46 3.68
CA ASN A 75 -12.13 4.15 4.86
C ASN A 75 -12.72 4.65 6.20
N THR A 76 -13.71 5.55 6.20
CA THR A 76 -14.27 6.13 7.44
C THR A 76 -15.62 5.54 7.89
N ARG A 77 -15.82 5.46 9.22
CA ARG A 77 -17.09 5.04 9.83
C ARG A 77 -18.22 6.07 9.69
N GLN A 78 -17.88 7.33 9.46
CA GLN A 78 -18.80 8.46 9.34
C GLN A 78 -18.47 9.25 8.07
N GLU A 79 -19.44 10.00 7.52
CA GLU A 79 -19.16 10.88 6.39
C GLU A 79 -18.05 11.88 6.77
N PRO A 80 -17.00 12.03 5.94
CA PRO A 80 -15.85 12.84 6.29
C PRO A 80 -16.24 14.31 6.37
N ILE A 81 -16.21 14.87 7.59
CA ILE A 81 -16.18 16.32 7.81
C ILE A 81 -14.72 16.73 7.63
N ASN A 82 -14.46 17.65 6.69
CA ASN A 82 -13.13 18.08 6.22
C ASN A 82 -11.98 18.00 7.25
N SER A 83 -10.84 17.46 6.81
CA SER A 83 -9.50 17.68 7.36
C SER A 83 -9.34 17.54 8.88
N ASP A 84 -9.85 16.47 9.48
CA ASP A 84 -9.59 16.16 10.89
C ASP A 84 -8.32 15.29 11.04
N PRO A 85 -7.28 15.77 11.75
CA PRO A 85 -6.05 15.02 12.00
C PRO A 85 -6.24 13.82 12.95
N GLN A 86 -7.39 13.66 13.62
CA GLN A 86 -7.68 12.49 14.46
C GLN A 86 -8.24 11.32 13.64
N ILE A 87 -7.34 10.71 12.86
CA ILE A 87 -7.66 9.72 11.83
C ILE A 87 -8.02 8.35 12.43
N VAL A 88 -7.27 7.89 13.44
CA VAL A 88 -7.33 6.48 13.88
C VAL A 88 -8.71 6.09 14.42
N GLY A 89 -9.34 6.92 15.25
CA GLY A 89 -10.65 6.62 15.84
C GLY A 89 -11.81 6.58 14.85
N LYS A 90 -11.62 7.15 13.65
CA LYS A 90 -12.67 7.29 12.62
C LYS A 90 -12.59 6.24 11.52
N LEU A 91 -11.53 5.43 11.47
CA LEU A 91 -11.34 4.39 10.46
C LEU A 91 -12.26 3.18 10.69
N LYS A 92 -12.75 2.60 9.60
CA LYS A 92 -13.39 1.28 9.64
C LYS A 92 -12.34 0.23 10.02
N PRO A 93 -12.71 -0.84 10.75
CA PRO A 93 -11.81 -1.97 10.93
C PRO A 93 -11.30 -2.47 9.57
N TYR A 94 -10.01 -2.82 9.49
CA TYR A 94 -9.35 -3.27 8.26
C TYR A 94 -9.32 -2.23 7.13
N ALA A 95 -9.61 -0.96 7.39
CA ALA A 95 -9.38 0.10 6.42
C ALA A 95 -7.90 0.06 6.01
N ASN A 96 -7.66 -0.03 4.71
CA ASN A 96 -6.34 0.19 4.18
C ASN A 96 -6.13 1.69 4.03
N VAL A 97 -4.98 2.14 4.46
CA VAL A 97 -4.53 3.54 4.50
C VAL A 97 -3.08 3.64 3.99
N CYS A 98 -2.63 2.63 3.26
CA CYS A 98 -1.30 2.57 2.66
C CYS A 98 -1.40 2.09 1.22
N GLY A 99 -0.56 2.67 0.37
CA GLY A 99 -0.39 2.18 -0.99
C GLY A 99 0.36 0.85 -0.97
N LEU A 100 0.22 0.09 -2.04
CA LEU A 100 0.88 -1.19 -2.24
C LEU A 100 1.77 -1.17 -3.48
N LEU A 101 2.88 -1.87 -3.36
CA LEU A 101 3.76 -2.22 -4.47
C LEU A 101 3.82 -3.74 -4.54
N ALA A 102 3.58 -4.29 -5.72
CA ALA A 102 3.78 -5.70 -5.98
C ALA A 102 4.79 -5.88 -7.12
N LEU A 103 5.78 -6.73 -6.89
CA LEU A 103 6.81 -7.10 -7.87
C LEU A 103 6.81 -8.62 -8.02
N ASP A 104 7.00 -9.10 -9.24
CA ASP A 104 7.34 -10.50 -9.46
C ASP A 104 8.84 -10.74 -9.20
N ALA A 105 9.31 -11.98 -9.35
CA ALA A 105 10.71 -12.33 -9.10
C ALA A 105 11.69 -11.52 -9.98
N LEU A 106 11.30 -11.20 -11.23
CA LEU A 106 12.10 -10.38 -12.13
C LEU A 106 12.10 -8.92 -11.70
N GLY A 107 10.96 -8.41 -11.23
CA GLY A 107 10.82 -7.07 -10.73
C GLY A 107 11.65 -6.84 -9.46
N VAL A 108 11.72 -7.85 -8.59
CA VAL A 108 12.63 -7.85 -7.43
C VAL A 108 14.09 -7.74 -7.86
N ALA A 109 14.50 -8.38 -8.97
CA ALA A 109 15.86 -8.23 -9.51
C ALA A 109 16.14 -6.83 -10.06
N LYS A 110 15.10 -6.03 -10.34
CA LYS A 110 15.17 -4.65 -10.84
C LYS A 110 14.78 -3.62 -9.77
N LEU A 111 14.98 -3.93 -8.49
CA LEU A 111 14.46 -3.13 -7.38
C LEU A 111 14.90 -1.66 -7.40
N ASP A 112 16.16 -1.38 -7.76
CA ASP A 112 16.68 -0.01 -7.89
C ASP A 112 15.88 0.83 -8.89
N MET A 113 15.62 0.26 -10.08
CA MET A 113 14.84 0.92 -11.12
C MET A 113 13.43 1.28 -10.61
N TYR A 114 12.75 0.36 -9.92
CA TYR A 114 11.42 0.65 -9.38
C TYR A 114 11.45 1.67 -8.25
N TYR A 115 12.49 1.66 -7.42
CA TYR A 115 12.67 2.66 -6.38
C TYR A 115 12.83 4.06 -6.98
N ASP A 116 13.67 4.21 -8.01
CA ASP A 116 13.89 5.48 -8.70
C ASP A 116 12.62 5.98 -9.38
N ILE A 117 11.86 5.09 -10.04
CA ILE A 117 10.57 5.42 -10.67
C ILE A 117 9.56 5.88 -9.60
N CYS A 118 9.41 5.12 -8.52
CA CYS A 118 8.42 5.42 -7.49
C CYS A 118 8.74 6.73 -6.75
N THR A 119 10.00 6.96 -6.41
CA THR A 119 10.43 8.20 -5.73
C THR A 119 10.32 9.42 -6.63
N SER A 120 10.72 9.31 -7.91
CA SER A 120 10.55 10.39 -8.89
C SER A 120 9.08 10.74 -9.10
N SER A 121 8.21 9.72 -9.18
CA SER A 121 6.76 9.92 -9.30
C SER A 121 6.20 10.57 -8.03
N ALA A 122 6.55 10.08 -6.85
CA ALA A 122 6.09 10.63 -5.57
C ALA A 122 6.52 12.10 -5.36
N ASN A 123 7.68 12.50 -5.86
CA ASN A 123 8.16 13.90 -5.80
C ASN A 123 7.37 14.85 -6.72
N THR A 124 6.85 14.35 -7.84
CA THR A 124 6.05 15.15 -8.79
C THR A 124 4.56 15.15 -8.42
N LYS A 125 4.05 14.01 -7.95
CA LYS A 125 2.68 13.78 -7.52
C LYS A 125 2.69 12.87 -6.28
N PRO A 126 2.65 13.45 -5.08
CA PRO A 126 2.64 12.66 -3.85
C PRO A 126 1.48 11.65 -3.86
N PRO A 127 1.71 10.40 -3.43
CA PRO A 127 0.65 9.41 -3.37
C PRO A 127 -0.44 9.84 -2.39
N VAL A 128 -1.69 9.61 -2.79
CA VAL A 128 -2.86 9.86 -1.94
C VAL A 128 -3.23 8.54 -1.28
N PHE A 129 -2.70 8.30 -0.08
CA PHE A 129 -3.13 7.17 0.71
C PHE A 129 -4.49 7.49 1.30
N ASP A 130 -5.55 6.94 0.69
CA ASP A 130 -6.89 6.97 1.27
C ASP A 130 -6.95 6.01 2.45
#